data_AF-A0A410RGB2-F1
#
_entry.id   AF-A0A410RGB2-F1
#
_cell.length_a   1.000
_cell.length_b   1.000
_cell.length_c   1.000
_cell.angle_alpha   90.00
_cell.angle_beta   90.00
_cell.angle_gamma   90.00
#
_symmetry.space_group_name_H-M   'P 1'
#
loop_
_entity.id
_entity.type
_entity.pdbx_description
1 polymer ?
#
loop_
_entity_poly.entity_id
_entity_poly.type
_entity_poly.pdbx_seq_one_letter_code
_entity_poly.pdbx_strand_id
1 'polypeptide(L)'
;MQFWALCWAASVALAGALAAEPPAGDHVEHHDVKAGKYGVDHHHTRHDKDEEHHVGHHGKKEHGEHHGKDHDKDHHHGKDHDKDHHGKDHHDKDHDDDHHTKHYDHIKYTEKHDHDLEVKNLVEHLNKIAYRFGDLEHKLDERKDPELLAKAGTLEHRVEVIEGGNGCERTDYFQCGGNDPQCINNLLVCDHNKDCRNGEDEEDCDLHIHVGDSFVGDSIFDHCTQRRPDHMTVTFTAIKNETFFPGFPKLAATIDMEYETDHAEGHVTLRVKGGYSFARNRFIFVAPEADRLGFIGQFDGSDFDHFVGTIQPEATQIPCAKFYFRRHTEDEDEE
;
A
#
# COMPACT_ATOMS: atom_id res chain seq x y z
N MET A 1 -33.75 7.70 52.09
CA MET A 1 -34.35 6.40 51.72
C MET A 1 -35.73 6.66 51.15
N GLN A 2 -36.10 6.01 50.04
CA GLN A 2 -37.35 6.16 49.26
C GLN A 2 -37.36 7.14 48.06
N PHE A 3 -36.40 7.03 47.14
CA PHE A 3 -36.54 7.63 45.79
C PHE A 3 -35.98 6.75 44.64
N TRP A 4 -35.84 5.44 44.85
CA TRP A 4 -35.21 4.51 43.90
C TRP A 4 -36.15 3.39 43.40
N ALA A 5 -37.48 3.53 43.52
CA ALA A 5 -38.43 2.45 43.24
C ALA A 5 -39.46 2.72 42.13
N LEU A 6 -39.23 3.71 41.24
CA LEU A 6 -40.21 4.09 40.20
C LEU A 6 -39.66 4.20 38.76
N CYS A 7 -38.46 3.72 38.46
CA CYS A 7 -37.94 3.66 37.07
C CYS A 7 -37.92 2.26 36.43
N TRP A 8 -38.49 1.24 37.08
CA TRP A 8 -38.48 -0.14 36.54
C TRP A 8 -39.80 -0.59 35.87
N ALA A 9 -40.76 0.30 35.69
CA ALA A 9 -42.10 -0.03 35.18
C ALA A 9 -42.46 0.64 33.83
N ALA A 10 -41.47 1.06 33.03
CA ALA A 10 -41.70 1.70 31.74
C ALA A 10 -41.06 0.98 30.52
N SER A 11 -40.55 -0.26 30.68
CA SER A 11 -39.85 -0.98 29.59
C SER A 11 -40.52 -2.25 29.07
N VAL A 12 -41.80 -2.51 29.37
CA VAL A 12 -42.50 -3.74 28.93
C VAL A 12 -43.72 -3.47 28.02
N ALA A 13 -43.93 -2.24 27.56
CA ALA A 13 -45.09 -1.87 26.74
C ALA A 13 -44.74 -1.38 25.31
N LEU A 14 -43.62 -1.84 24.73
CA LEU A 14 -43.27 -1.55 23.33
C LEU A 14 -42.74 -2.79 22.57
N ALA A 15 -43.34 -3.95 22.84
CA ALA A 15 -43.11 -5.19 22.10
C ALA A 15 -44.47 -5.82 21.74
N GLY A 16 -45.11 -5.31 20.69
CA GLY A 16 -46.39 -5.86 20.24
C GLY A 16 -47.17 -4.98 19.28
N ALA A 17 -46.61 -4.66 18.11
CA ALA A 17 -47.37 -4.23 16.93
C ALA A 17 -46.45 -4.09 15.70
N LEU A 18 -46.13 -5.21 15.04
CA LEU A 18 -45.70 -5.25 13.62
C LEU A 18 -45.76 -6.71 13.16
N ALA A 19 -46.99 -7.22 13.07
CA ALA A 19 -47.32 -8.40 12.28
C ALA A 19 -48.18 -7.91 11.12
N ALA A 20 -47.55 -7.74 9.95
CA ALA A 20 -48.23 -7.47 8.69
C ALA A 20 -47.61 -8.37 7.61
N GLU A 21 -48.40 -9.39 7.26
CA GLU A 21 -48.60 -10.03 5.95
C GLU A 21 -47.39 -10.51 5.12
N PRO A 22 -47.28 -11.82 4.83
CA PRO A 22 -46.40 -12.34 3.79
C PRO A 22 -47.01 -12.10 2.39
N PRO A 23 -46.20 -11.74 1.38
CA PRO A 23 -46.67 -11.66 0.00
C PRO A 23 -47.05 -13.04 -0.54
N ALA A 24 -48.12 -13.04 -1.32
CA ALA A 24 -48.70 -14.18 -2.00
C ALA A 24 -47.69 -14.87 -2.94
N GLY A 25 -47.88 -16.18 -3.09
CA GLY A 25 -46.97 -17.10 -3.73
C GLY A 25 -46.74 -16.84 -5.22
N ASP A 26 -45.53 -17.19 -5.64
CA ASP A 26 -45.30 -17.74 -6.97
C ASP A 26 -44.96 -19.22 -6.82
N HIS A 27 -45.75 -20.03 -7.54
CA HIS A 27 -45.60 -21.46 -7.68
C HIS A 27 -44.29 -21.79 -8.40
N VAL A 28 -43.33 -22.41 -7.70
CA VAL A 28 -42.23 -23.14 -8.33
C VAL A 28 -42.54 -24.62 -8.22
N GLU A 29 -42.74 -25.25 -9.37
CA GLU A 29 -42.94 -26.69 -9.51
C GLU A 29 -41.73 -27.46 -8.94
N HIS A 30 -41.99 -28.27 -7.93
CA HIS A 30 -41.08 -29.30 -7.46
C HIS A 30 -41.01 -30.42 -8.51
N HIS A 31 -39.90 -30.48 -9.24
CA HIS A 31 -39.52 -31.69 -9.94
C HIS A 31 -38.98 -32.71 -8.92
N ASP A 32 -39.75 -33.79 -8.75
CA ASP A 32 -39.37 -35.03 -8.08
C ASP A 32 -38.07 -35.62 -8.66
N VAL A 33 -36.94 -35.45 -7.97
CA VAL A 33 -35.73 -36.25 -8.21
C VAL A 33 -35.80 -37.48 -7.32
N LYS A 34 -36.11 -38.60 -7.96
CA LYS A 34 -36.12 -39.95 -7.37
C LYS A 34 -34.77 -40.28 -6.74
N ALA A 35 -34.82 -40.71 -5.48
CA ALA A 35 -33.72 -41.36 -4.77
C ALA A 35 -33.27 -42.63 -5.50
N GLY A 36 -32.08 -42.58 -6.12
CA GLY A 36 -31.36 -43.73 -6.64
C GLY A 36 -30.54 -44.39 -5.53
N LYS A 37 -30.95 -45.59 -5.11
CA LYS A 37 -30.16 -46.51 -4.30
C LYS A 37 -28.94 -46.98 -5.10
N TYR A 38 -27.75 -46.64 -4.66
CA TYR A 38 -26.51 -47.39 -4.89
C TYR A 38 -25.97 -47.71 -3.48
N GLY A 39 -25.83 -48.96 -3.05
CA GLY A 39 -25.13 -50.05 -3.73
C GLY A 39 -23.83 -50.25 -2.96
N VAL A 40 -23.93 -50.96 -1.83
CA VAL A 40 -22.82 -51.32 -0.94
C VAL A 40 -22.04 -52.45 -1.60
N ASP A 41 -20.82 -52.17 -2.07
CA ASP A 41 -19.86 -53.21 -2.44
C ASP A 41 -18.69 -53.24 -1.46
N HIS A 42 -18.74 -54.26 -0.61
CA HIS A 42 -17.63 -54.74 0.18
C HIS A 42 -16.62 -55.42 -0.75
N HIS A 43 -15.39 -54.90 -0.82
CA HIS A 43 -14.24 -55.70 -1.23
C HIS A 43 -13.22 -55.78 -0.10
N HIS A 44 -13.19 -56.98 0.51
CA HIS A 44 -12.07 -57.50 1.26
C HIS A 44 -10.89 -57.75 0.32
N THR A 45 -9.72 -57.25 0.69
CA THR A 45 -8.45 -57.92 0.38
C THR A 45 -7.55 -57.83 1.61
N ARG A 46 -7.48 -58.96 2.31
CA ARG A 46 -6.37 -59.39 3.17
C ARG A 46 -5.31 -60.02 2.27
N HIS A 47 -4.05 -59.69 2.50
CA HIS A 47 -2.87 -60.57 2.51
C HIS A 47 -1.70 -59.68 2.96
N ASP A 48 -1.10 -59.96 4.13
CA ASP A 48 0.15 -60.73 4.31
C ASP A 48 1.35 -60.04 3.61
N LYS A 49 2.56 -59.91 4.15
CA LYS A 49 3.26 -60.37 5.36
C LYS A 49 4.64 -59.68 5.31
N ASP A 50 5.27 -59.55 6.47
CA ASP A 50 6.69 -59.74 6.79
C ASP A 50 7.79 -59.17 5.85
N GLU A 51 8.66 -58.31 6.40
CA GLU A 51 10.14 -58.34 6.31
C GLU A 51 10.70 -57.02 6.91
N GLU A 52 11.17 -57.05 8.15
CA GLU A 52 12.58 -57.26 8.55
C GLU A 52 13.55 -56.10 8.21
N HIS A 53 14.09 -55.53 9.29
CA HIS A 53 15.46 -55.06 9.50
C HIS A 53 16.22 -54.38 8.34
N HIS A 54 16.62 -53.12 8.55
CA HIS A 54 18.04 -52.76 8.49
C HIS A 54 18.36 -51.53 9.37
N VAL A 55 19.04 -51.81 10.47
CA VAL A 55 19.83 -50.84 11.25
C VAL A 55 21.15 -50.66 10.52
N GLY A 56 21.41 -49.47 10.00
CA GLY A 56 22.66 -49.12 9.32
C GLY A 56 23.41 -48.02 10.05
N HIS A 57 24.24 -48.40 11.01
CA HIS A 57 25.32 -47.58 11.54
C HIS A 57 26.34 -47.30 10.43
N HIS A 58 26.70 -46.03 10.19
CA HIS A 58 28.03 -45.70 9.70
C HIS A 58 28.56 -44.46 10.41
N GLY A 59 29.56 -44.69 11.27
CA GLY A 59 30.40 -43.65 11.83
C GLY A 59 31.59 -43.34 10.92
N LYS A 60 32.10 -42.12 11.12
CA LYS A 60 33.47 -41.60 10.91
C LYS A 60 34.14 -41.85 9.56
N LYS A 61 34.55 -40.75 8.92
CA LYS A 61 35.95 -40.56 8.51
C LYS A 61 36.30 -39.07 8.42
N GLU A 62 37.45 -38.77 9.01
CA GLU A 62 38.18 -37.51 9.01
C GLU A 62 38.91 -37.28 7.67
N HIS A 63 39.43 -36.05 7.56
CA HIS A 63 40.52 -35.57 6.70
C HIS A 63 40.24 -35.28 5.22
N GLY A 64 40.56 -34.04 4.86
CA GLY A 64 40.64 -33.57 3.48
C GLY A 64 40.97 -32.07 3.43
N GLU A 65 42.16 -31.70 3.90
CA GLU A 65 42.82 -30.46 3.45
C GLU A 65 42.91 -30.49 1.93
N HIS A 66 42.46 -29.44 1.24
CA HIS A 66 42.91 -29.13 -0.11
C HIS A 66 43.07 -27.63 -0.30
N HIS A 67 44.33 -27.28 -0.54
CA HIS A 67 44.81 -26.00 -1.02
C HIS A 67 44.23 -25.62 -2.39
N GLY A 68 44.01 -24.31 -2.55
CA GLY A 68 44.41 -23.57 -3.74
C GLY A 68 43.40 -23.53 -4.89
N LYS A 69 42.93 -22.33 -5.20
CA LYS A 69 43.55 -21.54 -6.27
C LYS A 69 42.93 -20.15 -6.34
N ASP A 70 43.81 -19.18 -6.31
CA ASP A 70 43.62 -17.83 -6.77
C ASP A 70 43.07 -17.84 -8.20
N HIS A 71 41.94 -17.16 -8.39
CA HIS A 71 41.58 -16.57 -9.66
C HIS A 71 41.15 -15.13 -9.40
N ASP A 72 42.17 -14.27 -9.36
CA ASP A 72 42.09 -12.92 -9.88
C ASP A 72 41.56 -12.93 -11.31
N LYS A 73 40.96 -11.79 -11.69
CA LYS A 73 40.41 -11.37 -12.99
C LYS A 73 38.89 -11.50 -13.07
N ASP A 74 38.13 -10.50 -13.49
CA ASP A 74 38.44 -9.16 -14.00
C ASP A 74 37.08 -8.48 -14.23
N HIS A 75 37.08 -7.14 -14.16
CA HIS A 75 36.16 -6.24 -14.86
C HIS A 75 34.64 -6.40 -14.67
N HIS A 76 34.03 -5.52 -13.86
CA HIS A 76 32.88 -4.77 -14.36
C HIS A 76 32.90 -3.32 -13.84
N HIS A 77 33.13 -2.43 -14.80
CA HIS A 77 32.93 -0.99 -14.69
C HIS A 77 31.44 -0.67 -14.49
N GLY A 78 31.06 -0.13 -13.34
CA GLY A 78 29.96 0.84 -13.23
C GLY A 78 30.61 2.14 -12.75
N LYS A 79 30.96 3.09 -13.62
CA LYS A 79 30.07 4.12 -14.18
C LYS A 79 29.26 4.87 -13.11
N ASP A 80 29.99 5.43 -12.15
CA ASP A 80 29.60 6.67 -11.49
C ASP A 80 29.53 7.78 -12.54
N HIS A 81 28.31 8.20 -12.87
CA HIS A 81 28.07 9.40 -13.67
C HIS A 81 27.93 10.59 -12.71
N ASP A 82 29.03 10.98 -12.09
CA ASP A 82 29.21 12.33 -11.55
C ASP A 82 29.24 13.30 -12.73
N LYS A 83 28.10 13.92 -13.04
CA LYS A 83 28.04 15.08 -13.94
C LYS A 83 28.46 16.33 -13.18
N ASP A 84 29.75 16.40 -12.87
CA ASP A 84 30.44 17.65 -12.54
C ASP A 84 30.52 18.53 -13.79
N HIS A 85 29.51 19.38 -14.00
CA HIS A 85 29.59 20.47 -14.95
C HIS A 85 30.43 21.62 -14.38
N HIS A 86 31.73 21.38 -14.20
CA HIS A 86 32.75 22.43 -14.10
C HIS A 86 33.28 22.75 -15.51
N GLY A 87 32.50 23.50 -16.28
CA GLY A 87 32.97 24.19 -17.48
C GLY A 87 33.85 25.37 -17.10
N LYS A 88 35.14 25.09 -16.83
CA LYS A 88 36.20 26.11 -16.77
C LYS A 88 36.57 26.51 -18.20
N ASP A 89 35.90 27.53 -18.72
CA ASP A 89 36.37 28.23 -19.92
C ASP A 89 37.44 29.25 -19.51
N HIS A 90 38.67 28.74 -19.44
CA HIS A 90 39.88 29.55 -19.49
C HIS A 90 40.06 30.05 -20.93
N HIS A 91 39.67 31.29 -21.19
CA HIS A 91 40.19 32.03 -22.33
C HIS A 91 41.31 32.95 -21.87
N ASP A 92 42.52 32.39 -21.87
CA ASP A 92 43.75 33.15 -22.07
C ASP A 92 43.67 33.79 -23.46
N LYS A 93 43.49 35.11 -23.49
CA LYS A 93 43.82 35.93 -24.66
C LYS A 93 44.74 37.03 -24.20
N ASP A 94 46.02 36.68 -24.24
CA ASP A 94 47.11 37.61 -24.44
C ASP A 94 46.82 38.43 -25.70
N HIS A 95 46.65 39.75 -25.54
CA HIS A 95 46.84 40.68 -26.63
C HIS A 95 47.59 41.89 -26.12
N ASP A 96 48.86 41.90 -26.51
CA ASP A 96 49.82 42.98 -26.38
C ASP A 96 49.34 44.27 -27.08
N ASP A 97 49.75 45.38 -26.47
CA ASP A 97 50.28 46.59 -27.08
C ASP A 97 49.64 47.11 -28.39
N ASP A 98 48.98 48.27 -28.30
CA ASP A 98 49.41 49.37 -29.16
C ASP A 98 49.07 50.76 -28.60
N HIS A 99 50.13 51.53 -28.41
CA HIS A 99 50.12 52.97 -28.20
C HIS A 99 49.50 53.67 -29.42
N HIS A 100 48.59 54.63 -29.23
CA HIS A 100 48.63 55.92 -29.95
C HIS A 100 47.68 56.92 -29.24
N THR A 101 48.24 57.92 -28.57
CA THR A 101 48.47 59.29 -29.05
C THR A 101 47.37 60.25 -28.61
N LYS A 102 47.80 61.19 -27.77
CA LYS A 102 47.04 62.30 -27.22
C LYS A 102 46.48 63.20 -28.32
N HIS A 103 45.21 63.56 -28.24
CA HIS A 103 44.73 64.87 -28.67
C HIS A 103 43.75 65.42 -27.63
N TYR A 104 44.16 66.53 -27.01
CA TYR A 104 43.32 67.36 -26.17
C TYR A 104 42.37 68.14 -27.07
N ASP A 105 41.07 67.93 -26.91
CA ASP A 105 40.07 68.96 -27.18
C ASP A 105 39.15 69.08 -25.97
N HIS A 106 39.34 70.19 -25.26
CA HIS A 106 38.51 70.64 -24.15
C HIS A 106 37.13 71.01 -24.68
N ILE A 107 36.23 70.03 -24.77
CA ILE A 107 34.79 70.30 -24.84
C ILE A 107 34.23 70.10 -23.43
N LYS A 108 33.86 71.22 -22.80
CA LYS A 108 33.04 71.25 -21.57
C LYS A 108 31.70 70.56 -21.84
N TYR A 109 31.67 69.25 -21.66
CA TYR A 109 30.43 68.50 -21.57
C TYR A 109 29.92 68.62 -20.14
N THR A 110 28.74 69.22 -20.06
CA THR A 110 27.88 69.32 -18.89
C THR A 110 27.77 67.96 -18.19
N GLU A 111 27.93 67.96 -16.87
CA GLU A 111 27.52 66.89 -15.96
C GLU A 111 26.04 66.53 -16.21
N LYS A 112 25.79 65.71 -17.22
CA LYS A 112 24.52 65.01 -17.41
C LYS A 112 24.75 63.64 -16.80
N HIS A 113 24.31 63.51 -15.56
CA HIS A 113 24.30 62.29 -14.78
C HIS A 113 24.05 61.05 -15.65
N ASP A 114 24.96 60.10 -15.56
CA ASP A 114 24.95 58.79 -16.22
C ASP A 114 23.93 57.86 -15.55
N HIS A 115 22.66 58.27 -15.59
CA HIS A 115 21.56 57.48 -15.03
C HIS A 115 21.38 56.15 -15.77
N ASP A 116 21.86 56.04 -17.00
CA ASP A 116 21.75 54.81 -17.80
C ASP A 116 22.62 53.68 -17.25
N LEU A 117 23.82 53.99 -16.71
CA LEU A 117 24.69 52.99 -16.10
C LEU A 117 24.11 52.45 -14.78
N GLU A 118 23.53 53.33 -13.96
CA GLU A 118 22.85 52.93 -12.71
C GLU A 118 21.65 52.03 -13.00
N VAL A 119 20.86 52.36 -14.02
CA VAL A 119 19.72 51.54 -14.45
C VAL A 119 20.19 50.16 -14.95
N LYS A 120 21.27 50.09 -15.74
CA LYS A 120 21.83 48.80 -16.20
C LYS A 120 22.26 47.91 -15.05
N ASN A 121 23.00 48.44 -14.08
CA ASN A 121 23.43 47.69 -12.90
C ASN A 121 22.24 47.19 -12.07
N LEU A 122 21.19 48.00 -11.96
CA LEU A 122 19.96 47.61 -11.26
C LEU A 122 19.24 46.47 -11.99
N VAL A 123 19.15 46.52 -13.32
CA VAL A 123 18.56 45.46 -14.15
C VAL A 123 19.35 44.16 -14.03
N GLU A 124 20.69 44.21 -14.11
CA GLU A 124 21.53 43.02 -13.94
C GLU A 124 21.36 42.39 -12.55
N HIS A 125 21.30 43.22 -11.50
CA HIS A 125 21.05 42.74 -10.15
C HIS A 125 19.67 42.11 -10.03
N LEU A 126 18.62 42.72 -10.59
CA LEU A 126 17.28 42.16 -10.60
C LEU A 126 17.22 40.81 -11.34
N ASN A 127 17.90 40.68 -12.48
CA ASN A 127 17.97 39.42 -13.22
C ASN A 127 18.67 38.33 -12.41
N LYS A 128 19.75 38.67 -11.69
CA LYS A 128 20.45 37.73 -10.80
C LYS A 128 19.57 37.28 -9.62
N ILE A 129 18.79 38.19 -9.06
CA ILE A 129 17.82 37.86 -8.00
C ILE A 129 16.72 36.96 -8.56
N ALA A 130 16.16 37.28 -9.73
CA ALA A 130 15.12 36.49 -10.38
C ALA A 130 15.60 35.05 -10.66
N TYR A 131 16.83 34.88 -11.18
CA TYR A 131 17.43 33.56 -11.36
C TYR A 131 17.57 32.78 -10.05
N ARG A 132 18.07 33.43 -8.99
CA ARG A 132 18.21 32.80 -7.66
C ARG A 132 16.86 32.42 -7.06
N PHE A 133 15.81 33.20 -7.31
CA PHE A 133 14.48 32.89 -6.86
C PHE A 133 13.93 31.66 -7.59
N GLY A 134 14.10 31.58 -8.92
CA GLY A 134 13.71 30.41 -9.70
C GLY A 134 14.47 29.13 -9.30
N ASP A 135 15.77 29.21 -9.02
CA ASP A 135 16.55 28.08 -8.50
C ASP A 135 16.09 27.64 -7.10
N LEU A 136 15.69 28.59 -6.24
CA LEU A 136 15.15 28.26 -4.93
C LEU A 136 13.77 27.60 -5.03
N GLU A 137 12.90 28.09 -5.92
CA GLU A 137 11.59 27.48 -6.20
C GLU A 137 11.75 26.03 -6.66
N HIS A 138 12.63 25.78 -7.63
CA HIS A 138 12.88 24.43 -8.12
C HIS A 138 13.41 23.47 -7.03
N LYS A 139 14.26 23.97 -6.12
CA LYS A 139 14.75 23.19 -4.97
C LYS A 139 13.69 22.95 -3.90
N LEU A 140 12.72 23.86 -3.77
CA LEU A 140 11.59 23.67 -2.88
C LEU A 140 10.63 22.63 -3.44
N ASP A 141 10.42 22.63 -4.75
CA ASP A 141 9.57 21.65 -5.43
C ASP A 141 10.19 20.25 -5.38
N GLU A 142 11.50 20.11 -5.65
CA GLU A 142 12.21 18.84 -5.53
C GLU A 142 12.14 18.24 -4.10
N ARG A 143 12.11 19.09 -3.07
CA ARG A 143 11.96 18.63 -1.67
C ARG A 143 10.53 18.28 -1.28
N LYS A 144 9.55 18.78 -2.03
CA LYS A 144 8.12 18.52 -1.84
C LYS A 144 7.59 17.51 -2.83
N ASP A 145 8.49 16.82 -3.54
CA ASP A 145 8.15 15.77 -4.47
C ASP A 145 7.31 14.70 -3.73
N PRO A 146 6.05 14.49 -4.15
CA PRO A 146 5.16 13.53 -3.50
C PRO A 146 5.73 12.11 -3.52
N GLU A 147 6.47 11.72 -4.57
CA GLU A 147 7.08 10.39 -4.65
C GLU A 147 8.16 10.20 -3.58
N LEU A 148 8.95 11.26 -3.33
CA LEU A 148 9.98 11.26 -2.30
C LEU A 148 9.36 11.16 -0.90
N LEU A 149 8.26 11.89 -0.65
CA LEU A 149 7.52 11.85 0.60
C LEU A 149 6.87 10.48 0.84
N ALA A 150 6.22 9.90 -0.18
CA ALA A 150 5.64 8.56 -0.12
C ALA A 150 6.72 7.52 0.21
N LYS A 151 7.86 7.58 -0.48
CA LYS A 151 9.00 6.68 -0.22
C LYS A 151 9.57 6.82 1.19
N ALA A 152 9.63 8.03 1.73
CA ALA A 152 10.04 8.26 3.11
C ALA A 152 9.04 7.64 4.09
N GLY A 153 7.74 7.81 3.85
CA GLY A 153 6.68 7.22 4.66
C GLY A 153 6.65 5.69 4.61
N THR A 154 6.81 5.07 3.43
CA THR A 154 6.96 3.61 3.31
C THR A 154 8.17 3.09 4.08
N LEU A 155 9.29 3.84 4.11
CA LEU A 155 10.45 3.46 4.91
C LEU A 155 10.16 3.55 6.41
N GLU A 156 9.48 4.61 6.85
CA GLU A 156 9.04 4.79 8.24
C GLU A 156 8.14 3.63 8.68
N HIS A 157 7.13 3.26 7.89
CA HIS A 157 6.27 2.11 8.16
C HIS A 157 7.06 0.81 8.31
N ARG A 158 8.07 0.59 7.46
CA ARG A 158 8.92 -0.61 7.56
C ARG A 158 9.75 -0.63 8.84
N VAL A 159 10.21 0.53 9.32
CA VAL A 159 10.91 0.65 10.60
C VAL A 159 9.95 0.35 11.74
N GLU A 160 8.75 0.94 11.74
CA GLU A 160 7.71 0.71 12.74
C GLU A 160 7.36 -0.78 12.88
N VAL A 161 7.20 -1.48 11.76
CA VAL A 161 6.93 -2.93 11.76
C VAL A 161 8.10 -3.72 12.40
N ILE A 162 9.35 -3.30 12.18
CA ILE A 162 10.53 -3.93 12.77
C ILE A 162 10.64 -3.61 14.27
N GLU A 163 10.26 -2.41 14.69
CA GLU A 163 10.28 -1.97 16.09
C GLU A 163 9.20 -2.64 16.95
N GLY A 164 8.27 -3.37 16.33
CA GLY A 164 7.25 -4.17 17.00
C GLY A 164 5.83 -3.60 16.89
N GLY A 165 5.60 -2.70 15.93
CA GLY A 165 4.30 -2.08 15.65
C GLY A 165 4.27 -0.60 16.07
N ASN A 166 3.08 -0.05 16.20
CA ASN A 166 2.82 1.39 16.37
C ASN A 166 3.19 1.98 17.74
N GLY A 167 3.99 1.29 18.55
CA GLY A 167 4.39 1.74 19.89
C GLY A 167 3.27 1.73 20.94
N CYS A 168 2.03 1.32 20.59
CA CYS A 168 0.95 1.14 21.55
C CYS A 168 0.97 -0.28 22.15
N GLU A 169 0.66 -0.39 23.45
CA GLU A 169 0.65 -1.69 24.17
C GLU A 169 -0.37 -2.67 23.59
N ARG A 170 -1.45 -2.14 23.02
CA ARG A 170 -2.58 -2.91 22.51
C ARG A 170 -2.75 -2.72 21.02
N THR A 171 -3.02 -3.82 20.30
CA THR A 171 -3.21 -3.79 18.85
C THR A 171 -4.50 -3.06 18.43
N ASP A 172 -5.49 -2.95 19.31
CA ASP A 172 -6.74 -2.22 19.07
C ASP A 172 -6.64 -0.70 19.31
N TYR A 173 -5.42 -0.18 19.41
CA TYR A 173 -5.13 1.23 19.61
C TYR A 173 -4.36 1.82 18.42
N PHE A 174 -4.65 3.09 18.14
CA PHE A 174 -4.03 3.92 17.13
C PHE A 174 -3.02 4.86 17.80
N GLN A 175 -1.87 5.07 17.15
CA GLN A 175 -0.81 5.95 17.62
C GLN A 175 -0.97 7.32 16.96
N CYS A 176 -1.25 8.35 17.77
CA CYS A 176 -1.40 9.72 17.29
C CYS A 176 -0.09 10.33 16.76
N GLY A 177 1.05 9.67 16.99
CA GLY A 177 2.36 10.13 16.54
C GLY A 177 2.86 11.36 17.28
N GLY A 178 3.72 12.14 16.61
CA GLY A 178 4.28 13.39 17.13
C GLY A 178 5.29 13.24 18.27
N ASN A 179 5.58 14.36 18.94
CA ASN A 179 6.56 14.42 20.04
C ASN A 179 5.99 13.98 21.41
N ASP A 180 4.66 13.84 21.51
CA ASP A 180 3.94 13.41 22.71
C ASP A 180 3.08 12.20 22.33
N PRO A 181 3.66 10.98 22.31
CA PRO A 181 2.97 9.80 21.80
C PRO A 181 1.72 9.53 22.63
N GLN A 182 0.59 9.41 21.94
CA GLN A 182 -0.71 9.15 22.54
C GLN A 182 -1.36 7.96 21.83
N CYS A 183 -1.88 7.03 22.61
CA CYS A 183 -2.62 5.89 22.09
C CYS A 183 -4.12 6.07 22.35
N ILE A 184 -4.94 6.05 21.31
CA ILE A 184 -6.41 6.08 21.38
C ILE A 184 -7.01 4.80 20.81
N ASN A 185 -8.29 4.53 21.03
CA ASN A 185 -8.92 3.33 20.50
C ASN A 185 -9.14 3.45 18.97
N ASN A 186 -8.96 2.37 18.21
CA ASN A 186 -9.18 2.35 16.77
C ASN A 186 -10.61 2.75 16.35
N LEU A 187 -11.59 2.63 17.25
CA LEU A 187 -12.98 3.04 16.98
C LEU A 187 -13.19 4.55 16.93
N LEU A 188 -12.22 5.32 17.43
CA LEU A 188 -12.27 6.78 17.51
C LEU A 188 -11.59 7.47 16.32
N VAL A 189 -10.86 6.73 15.50
CA VAL A 189 -10.21 7.29 14.31
C VAL A 189 -11.26 7.59 13.23
N CYS A 190 -11.24 8.81 12.70
CA CYS A 190 -12.16 9.31 11.70
C CYS A 190 -13.64 9.18 12.12
N ASP A 191 -13.94 9.56 13.36
CA ASP A 191 -15.28 9.56 13.93
C ASP A 191 -15.92 10.97 13.97
N HIS A 192 -15.21 11.98 13.45
CA HIS A 192 -15.53 13.42 13.46
C HIS A 192 -15.27 14.13 14.80
N ASN A 193 -14.63 13.49 15.76
CA ASN A 193 -14.20 14.09 17.01
C ASN A 193 -12.68 13.97 17.15
N LYS A 194 -12.04 15.06 17.60
CA LYS A 194 -10.59 15.05 17.85
C LYS A 194 -10.30 14.44 19.21
N ASP A 195 -9.86 13.20 19.23
CA ASP A 195 -9.43 12.46 20.42
C ASP A 195 -7.90 12.50 20.63
N CYS A 196 -7.12 12.61 19.55
CA CYS A 196 -5.70 12.92 19.66
C CYS A 196 -5.48 14.39 20.03
N ARG A 197 -4.46 14.68 20.85
CA ARG A 197 -4.09 16.07 21.24
C ARG A 197 -3.64 16.92 20.06
N ASN A 198 -2.98 16.31 19.07
CA ASN A 198 -2.62 16.93 17.79
C ASN A 198 -3.77 16.89 16.77
N GLY A 199 -4.78 16.03 16.98
CA GLY A 199 -5.90 15.85 16.06
C GLY A 199 -5.60 14.92 14.87
N GLU A 200 -4.50 14.16 14.93
CA GLU A 200 -4.05 13.23 13.88
C GLU A 200 -5.13 12.25 13.44
N ASP A 201 -5.96 11.82 14.39
CA ASP A 201 -7.06 10.89 14.20
C ASP A 201 -8.15 11.40 13.23
N GLU A 202 -8.13 12.69 12.91
CA GLU A 202 -9.09 13.38 12.04
C GLU A 202 -8.41 14.09 10.85
N GLU A 203 -7.11 13.89 10.61
CA GLU A 203 -6.39 14.56 9.51
C GLU A 203 -6.50 13.80 8.18
N ASP A 204 -6.36 12.48 8.19
CA ASP A 204 -6.38 11.63 6.99
C ASP A 204 -7.56 10.64 6.99
N CYS A 205 -8.75 11.17 6.71
CA CYS A 205 -10.01 10.42 6.69
C CYS A 205 -10.59 10.25 5.29
N ASP A 206 -9.81 10.56 4.26
CA ASP A 206 -10.20 10.38 2.87
C ASP A 206 -9.88 8.95 2.43
N LEU A 207 -10.88 8.27 1.85
CA LEU A 207 -10.68 6.92 1.37
C LEU A 207 -9.99 6.97 0.00
N HIS A 208 -8.72 6.56 -0.06
CA HIS A 208 -7.92 6.51 -1.31
C HIS A 208 -8.31 5.39 -2.28
N ILE A 209 -9.34 4.61 -1.93
CA ILE A 209 -9.97 3.63 -2.82
C ILE A 209 -11.30 4.20 -3.29
N HIS A 210 -11.52 4.16 -4.60
CA HIS A 210 -12.74 4.59 -5.28
C HIS A 210 -13.45 3.41 -5.93
N VAL A 211 -14.72 3.62 -6.28
CA VAL A 211 -15.47 2.65 -7.08
C VAL A 211 -14.93 2.65 -8.49
N GLY A 212 -14.59 1.47 -9.01
CA GLY A 212 -13.94 1.29 -10.30
C GLY A 212 -12.44 1.03 -10.19
N ASP A 213 -11.82 1.39 -9.06
CA ASP A 213 -10.39 1.12 -8.85
C ASP A 213 -10.12 -0.39 -8.94
N SER A 214 -9.10 -0.74 -9.70
CA SER A 214 -8.66 -2.11 -9.91
C SER A 214 -7.20 -2.26 -9.49
N PHE A 215 -6.88 -3.37 -8.84
CA PHE A 215 -5.55 -3.69 -8.38
C PHE A 215 -5.17 -5.09 -8.84
N VAL A 216 -4.03 -5.21 -9.52
CA VAL A 216 -3.48 -6.49 -9.98
C VAL A 216 -2.42 -6.94 -8.99
N GLY A 217 -2.57 -8.17 -8.50
CA GLY A 217 -1.73 -8.76 -7.46
C GLY A 217 -0.98 -9.98 -7.93
N ASP A 218 0.32 -9.99 -7.68
CA ASP A 218 1.20 -11.11 -7.99
C ASP A 218 1.39 -12.00 -6.76
N SER A 219 1.32 -13.32 -6.96
CA SER A 219 1.48 -14.31 -5.90
C SER A 219 2.92 -14.34 -5.37
N ILE A 220 3.09 -14.12 -4.07
CA ILE A 220 4.36 -14.34 -3.36
C ILE A 220 4.44 -15.79 -2.90
N PHE A 221 3.36 -16.28 -2.26
CA PHE A 221 3.20 -17.67 -1.91
C PHE A 221 1.71 -18.00 -1.77
N ASP A 222 1.36 -19.26 -2.05
CA ASP A 222 0.03 -19.79 -1.81
C ASP A 222 0.07 -21.28 -1.46
N HIS A 223 -0.41 -21.60 -0.26
CA HIS A 223 -0.47 -22.94 0.30
C HIS A 223 -1.90 -23.39 0.66
N CYS A 224 -2.92 -22.57 0.41
CA CYS A 224 -4.27 -22.85 0.90
C CYS A 224 -5.40 -22.61 -0.09
N THR A 225 -5.23 -21.75 -1.10
CA THR A 225 -6.27 -21.62 -2.10
C THR A 225 -6.31 -22.88 -2.97
N GLN A 226 -7.51 -23.27 -3.39
CA GLN A 226 -7.67 -24.45 -4.25
C GLN A 226 -7.14 -24.22 -5.66
N ARG A 227 -7.17 -22.97 -6.12
CA ARG A 227 -6.86 -22.58 -7.51
C ARG A 227 -5.41 -22.16 -7.70
N ARG A 228 -4.72 -21.72 -6.64
CA ARG A 228 -3.32 -21.27 -6.62
C ARG A 228 -3.01 -20.32 -7.79
N PRO A 229 -3.76 -19.21 -7.95
CA PRO A 229 -3.57 -18.31 -9.07
C PRO A 229 -2.21 -17.61 -8.99
N ASP A 230 -1.60 -17.37 -10.15
CA ASP A 230 -0.38 -16.57 -10.26
C ASP A 230 -0.69 -15.07 -10.11
N HIS A 231 -1.81 -14.65 -10.70
CA HIS A 231 -2.33 -13.29 -10.66
C HIS A 231 -3.75 -13.23 -10.11
N MET A 232 -4.04 -12.18 -9.34
CA MET A 232 -5.36 -11.90 -8.79
C MET A 232 -5.69 -10.44 -9.01
N THR A 233 -6.88 -10.14 -9.52
CA THR A 233 -7.35 -8.77 -9.71
C THR A 233 -8.46 -8.47 -8.72
N VAL A 234 -8.33 -7.36 -7.98
CA VAL A 234 -9.36 -6.87 -7.05
C VAL A 234 -9.94 -5.58 -7.60
N THR A 235 -11.23 -5.58 -7.91
CA THR A 235 -11.94 -4.40 -8.42
C THR A 235 -13.01 -3.95 -7.43
N PHE A 236 -12.94 -2.71 -6.97
CA PHE A 236 -13.90 -2.17 -6.01
C PHE A 236 -15.19 -1.75 -6.71
N THR A 237 -16.32 -2.35 -6.31
CA THR A 237 -17.62 -2.19 -6.98
C THR A 237 -18.58 -1.28 -6.24
N ALA A 238 -18.46 -1.17 -4.91
CA ALA A 238 -19.26 -0.23 -4.13
C ALA A 238 -18.55 0.16 -2.83
N ILE A 239 -18.72 1.41 -2.45
CA ILE A 239 -18.25 1.97 -1.18
C ILE A 239 -19.45 2.65 -0.53
N LYS A 240 -19.75 2.27 0.72
CA LYS A 240 -20.83 2.88 1.50
C LYS A 240 -20.27 3.39 2.82
N ASN A 241 -20.19 4.70 2.94
CA ASN A 241 -19.89 5.37 4.20
C ASN A 241 -21.20 5.66 4.97
N GLU A 242 -21.27 5.29 6.24
CA GLU A 242 -22.43 5.56 7.10
C GLU A 242 -22.13 6.81 7.95
N THR A 243 -23.00 7.81 7.92
CA THR A 243 -22.74 9.12 8.57
C THR A 243 -22.59 9.05 10.10
N PHE A 244 -23.11 7.99 10.73
CA PHE A 244 -23.02 7.78 12.18
C PHE A 244 -21.82 6.92 12.58
N PHE A 245 -21.07 6.37 11.62
CA PHE A 245 -19.90 5.55 11.86
C PHE A 245 -18.90 5.65 10.70
N PRO A 246 -18.30 6.85 10.49
CA PRO A 246 -17.50 7.12 9.29
C PRO A 246 -16.16 6.39 9.26
N GLY A 247 -15.60 6.05 10.43
CA GLY A 247 -14.30 5.36 10.55
C GLY A 247 -14.24 3.95 9.96
N PHE A 248 -15.39 3.35 9.57
CA PHE A 248 -15.45 2.00 8.99
C PHE A 248 -16.38 1.92 7.76
N PRO A 249 -15.95 2.48 6.62
CA PRO A 249 -16.69 2.36 5.36
C PRO A 249 -16.92 0.90 4.98
N LYS A 250 -18.13 0.57 4.51
CA LYS A 250 -18.46 -0.76 3.98
C LYS A 250 -18.01 -0.84 2.53
N LEU A 251 -17.32 -1.91 2.19
CA LEU A 251 -16.78 -2.15 0.86
C LEU A 251 -17.46 -3.35 0.20
N ALA A 252 -17.61 -3.30 -1.12
CA ALA A 252 -17.90 -4.46 -1.97
C ALA A 252 -16.94 -4.46 -3.14
N ALA A 253 -16.44 -5.64 -3.52
CA ALA A 253 -15.49 -5.81 -4.60
C ALA A 253 -15.74 -7.12 -5.37
N THR A 254 -15.16 -7.22 -6.56
CA THR A 254 -14.97 -8.48 -7.27
C THR A 254 -13.49 -8.87 -7.18
N ILE A 255 -13.25 -10.16 -6.98
CA ILE A 255 -11.93 -10.76 -7.05
C ILE A 255 -11.94 -11.68 -8.26
N ASP A 256 -11.19 -11.31 -9.29
CA ASP A 256 -11.01 -12.05 -10.52
C ASP A 256 -9.69 -12.81 -10.44
N MET A 257 -9.74 -14.12 -10.72
CA MET A 257 -8.58 -15.00 -10.67
C MET A 257 -8.51 -15.81 -11.95
N GLU A 258 -7.34 -15.77 -12.57
CA GLU A 258 -6.96 -16.66 -13.65
C GLU A 258 -6.12 -17.79 -13.07
N TYR A 259 -6.42 -19.02 -13.47
CA TYR A 259 -5.64 -20.18 -13.05
C TYR A 259 -5.47 -21.14 -14.21
N GLU A 260 -4.26 -21.69 -14.30
CA GLU A 260 -3.91 -22.72 -15.26
C GLU A 260 -3.56 -24.00 -14.50
N THR A 261 -4.13 -25.11 -14.94
CA THR A 261 -3.78 -26.45 -14.48
C THR A 261 -3.36 -27.28 -15.68
N ASP A 262 -2.67 -28.41 -15.46
CA ASP A 262 -2.25 -29.35 -16.51
C ASP A 262 -3.39 -29.81 -17.44
N HIS A 263 -4.65 -29.59 -17.07
CA HIS A 263 -5.83 -30.07 -17.77
C HIS A 263 -6.83 -28.98 -18.17
N ALA A 264 -6.72 -27.77 -17.62
CA ALA A 264 -7.68 -26.71 -17.86
C ALA A 264 -7.12 -25.34 -17.47
N GLU A 265 -7.37 -24.37 -18.34
CA GLU A 265 -7.37 -22.95 -18.01
C GLU A 265 -8.77 -22.57 -17.51
N GLY A 266 -8.83 -21.73 -16.49
CA GLY A 266 -10.09 -21.26 -15.92
C GLY A 266 -10.00 -19.83 -15.42
N HIS A 267 -11.16 -19.18 -15.43
CA HIS A 267 -11.36 -17.85 -14.87
C HIS A 267 -12.52 -17.90 -13.88
N VAL A 268 -12.36 -17.27 -12.72
CA VAL A 268 -13.41 -17.17 -11.72
C VAL A 268 -13.51 -15.74 -11.18
N THR A 269 -14.74 -15.25 -11.06
CA THR A 269 -15.08 -13.97 -10.44
C THR A 269 -15.81 -14.22 -9.13
N LEU A 270 -15.21 -13.81 -8.01
CA LEU A 270 -15.81 -13.92 -6.67
C LEU A 270 -16.27 -12.54 -6.20
N ARG A 271 -17.55 -12.43 -5.82
CA ARG A 271 -18.08 -11.19 -5.21
C ARG A 271 -17.87 -11.23 -3.71
N VAL A 272 -17.19 -10.21 -3.19
CA VAL A 272 -16.86 -10.10 -1.77
C VAL A 272 -17.43 -8.83 -1.15
N LYS A 273 -17.66 -8.89 0.16
CA LYS A 273 -18.10 -7.76 0.97
C LYS A 273 -17.23 -7.65 2.20
N GLY A 274 -17.07 -6.44 2.70
CA GLY A 274 -16.18 -6.17 3.81
C GLY A 274 -16.28 -4.77 4.36
N GLY A 275 -15.25 -4.37 5.07
CA GLY A 275 -15.10 -3.01 5.57
C GLY A 275 -13.65 -2.55 5.51
N TYR A 276 -13.46 -1.25 5.39
CA TYR A 276 -12.20 -0.55 5.57
C TYR A 276 -12.05 -0.10 7.02
N SER A 277 -10.82 0.04 7.50
CA SER A 277 -10.50 0.63 8.80
C SER A 277 -9.39 1.66 8.61
N PHE A 278 -9.73 2.95 8.81
CA PHE A 278 -8.77 4.06 8.72
C PHE A 278 -7.64 3.91 9.74
N ALA A 279 -7.98 3.56 10.99
CA ALA A 279 -7.01 3.33 12.06
C ALA A 279 -5.88 2.33 11.74
N ARG A 280 -6.08 1.45 10.75
CA ARG A 280 -5.10 0.42 10.37
C ARG A 280 -4.77 0.43 8.90
N ASN A 281 -5.26 1.39 8.11
CA ASN A 281 -5.08 1.44 6.66
C ASN A 281 -5.28 0.09 5.98
N ARG A 282 -6.37 -0.60 6.33
CA ARG A 282 -6.63 -1.96 5.86
C ARG A 282 -8.10 -2.22 5.60
N PHE A 283 -8.37 -3.09 4.65
CA PHE A 283 -9.70 -3.66 4.46
C PHE A 283 -9.71 -5.17 4.68
N ILE A 284 -10.88 -5.66 5.06
CA ILE A 284 -11.12 -7.08 5.32
C ILE A 284 -12.36 -7.50 4.55
N PHE A 285 -12.21 -8.46 3.65
CA PHE A 285 -13.29 -9.14 2.96
C PHE A 285 -13.58 -10.50 3.60
N VAL A 286 -14.86 -10.77 3.85
CA VAL A 286 -15.32 -12.08 4.35
C VAL A 286 -15.24 -13.13 3.25
N ALA A 287 -15.16 -14.40 3.65
CA ALA A 287 -15.03 -15.49 2.69
C ALA A 287 -16.24 -15.57 1.75
N PRO A 288 -16.04 -15.54 0.42
CA PRO A 288 -17.14 -15.69 -0.55
C PRO A 288 -17.58 -17.14 -0.74
N GLU A 289 -16.71 -18.10 -0.41
CA GLU A 289 -16.92 -19.54 -0.60
C GLU A 289 -16.98 -20.30 0.74
N ALA A 290 -17.35 -21.58 0.70
CA ALA A 290 -17.51 -22.43 1.89
C ALA A 290 -16.17 -22.83 2.57
N ASP A 291 -15.03 -22.50 1.95
CA ASP A 291 -13.69 -22.75 2.49
C ASP A 291 -13.32 -21.81 3.65
N ARG A 292 -14.10 -20.74 3.85
CA ARG A 292 -13.91 -19.74 4.92
C ARG A 292 -12.53 -19.07 4.87
N LEU A 293 -12.05 -18.82 3.66
CA LEU A 293 -10.84 -18.03 3.43
C LEU A 293 -11.19 -16.54 3.30
N GLY A 294 -10.82 -15.76 4.31
CA GLY A 294 -10.95 -14.30 4.28
C GLY A 294 -9.77 -13.66 3.55
N PHE A 295 -9.99 -12.48 2.96
CA PHE A 295 -8.97 -11.69 2.28
C PHE A 295 -8.74 -10.37 3.00
N ILE A 296 -7.49 -10.02 3.28
CA ILE A 296 -7.11 -8.80 3.98
C ILE A 296 -6.12 -8.04 3.11
N GLY A 297 -6.45 -6.81 2.72
CA GLY A 297 -5.53 -5.88 2.07
C GLY A 297 -5.00 -4.87 3.08
N GLN A 298 -3.69 -4.73 3.16
CA GLN A 298 -2.97 -3.83 4.06
C GLN A 298 -2.15 -2.82 3.25
N PHE A 299 -2.52 -1.54 3.35
CA PHE A 299 -1.69 -0.43 2.89
C PHE A 299 -0.62 -0.10 3.93
N ASP A 300 0.48 0.50 3.50
CA ASP A 300 1.55 0.94 4.40
C ASP A 300 1.25 2.30 5.07
N GLY A 301 0.21 3.01 4.60
CA GLY A 301 -0.20 4.32 5.09
C GLY A 301 0.51 5.50 4.43
N SER A 302 1.29 5.29 3.37
CA SER A 302 1.96 6.36 2.62
C SER A 302 1.86 6.17 1.11
N ASP A 303 1.79 4.92 0.66
CA ASP A 303 1.52 4.52 -0.71
C ASP A 303 0.16 3.81 -0.75
N PHE A 304 -0.80 4.44 -1.43
CA PHE A 304 -2.15 3.91 -1.63
C PHE A 304 -2.35 3.30 -3.04
N ASP A 305 -1.27 3.22 -3.82
CA ASP A 305 -1.25 2.53 -5.11
C ASP A 305 -0.74 1.10 -4.96
N HIS A 306 -0.12 0.76 -3.83
CA HIS A 306 0.31 -0.60 -3.51
C HIS A 306 -0.28 -1.10 -2.20
N PHE A 307 -0.62 -2.38 -2.15
CA PHE A 307 -0.97 -3.02 -0.88
C PHE A 307 -0.54 -4.48 -0.83
N VAL A 308 -0.39 -4.99 0.39
CA VAL A 308 -0.12 -6.41 0.63
C VAL A 308 -1.43 -7.12 0.91
N GLY A 309 -1.81 -8.05 0.04
CA GLY A 309 -2.97 -8.90 0.23
C GLY A 309 -2.58 -10.21 0.92
N THR A 310 -3.31 -10.59 1.96
CA THR A 310 -3.14 -11.89 2.63
C THR A 310 -4.45 -12.66 2.65
N ILE A 311 -4.37 -13.96 2.40
CA ILE A 311 -5.50 -14.89 2.54
C ILE A 311 -5.26 -15.71 3.80
N GLN A 312 -6.29 -15.82 4.64
CA GLN A 312 -6.22 -16.57 5.87
C GLN A 312 -7.56 -17.21 6.24
N PRO A 313 -7.57 -18.38 6.89
CA PRO A 313 -8.79 -18.97 7.42
C PRO A 313 -9.40 -18.08 8.51
N GLU A 314 -10.70 -17.84 8.43
CA GLU A 314 -11.41 -16.94 9.38
C GLU A 314 -11.22 -17.34 10.86
N ALA A 315 -11.06 -18.64 11.14
CA ALA A 315 -10.90 -19.13 12.52
C ALA A 315 -9.49 -18.96 13.08
N THR A 316 -8.45 -19.21 12.27
CA THR A 316 -7.06 -19.23 12.76
C THR A 316 -6.38 -17.88 12.59
N GLN A 317 -6.80 -17.11 11.57
CA GLN A 317 -6.17 -15.83 11.21
C GLN A 317 -4.65 -15.96 10.95
N ILE A 318 -4.21 -17.14 10.51
CA ILE A 318 -2.82 -17.39 10.11
C ILE A 318 -2.75 -17.25 8.58
N PRO A 319 -1.93 -16.32 8.05
CA PRO A 319 -1.73 -16.15 6.62
C PRO A 319 -1.24 -17.43 5.96
N CYS A 320 -1.92 -17.86 4.89
CA CYS A 320 -1.59 -19.06 4.13
C CYS A 320 -1.41 -18.80 2.63
N ALA A 321 -1.79 -17.62 2.16
CA ALA A 321 -1.33 -17.06 0.90
C ALA A 321 -1.05 -15.55 1.04
N LYS A 322 -0.15 -15.04 0.20
CA LYS A 322 0.24 -13.64 0.17
C LYS A 322 0.47 -13.17 -1.25
N PHE A 323 -0.05 -11.99 -1.56
CA PHE A 323 0.02 -11.34 -2.85
C PHE A 323 0.51 -9.90 -2.68
N TYR A 324 1.20 -9.37 -3.67
CA TYR A 324 1.58 -7.96 -3.73
C TYR A 324 0.78 -7.27 -4.82
N PHE A 325 -0.07 -6.33 -4.44
CA PHE A 325 -0.99 -5.64 -5.32
C PHE A 325 -0.47 -4.26 -5.71
N ARG A 326 -0.67 -3.92 -6.98
CA ARG A 326 -0.44 -2.60 -7.57
C ARG A 326 -1.70 -2.11 -8.27
N ARG A 327 -1.98 -0.82 -8.17
CA ARG A 327 -3.11 -0.18 -8.86
C ARG A 327 -2.90 -0.32 -10.36
N HIS A 328 -3.94 -0.76 -11.06
CA HIS A 328 -3.93 -0.85 -12.50
C HIS A 328 -4.48 0.46 -13.10
N THR A 329 -3.67 1.09 -13.94
CA THR A 329 -4.05 2.26 -14.73
C THR A 329 -4.34 1.82 -16.15
N GLU A 330 -5.53 2.12 -16.67
CA GLU A 330 -5.98 1.72 -18.02
C GLU A 330 -5.06 2.24 -19.14
N ASP A 331 -4.20 3.22 -18.85
CA ASP A 331 -3.27 3.82 -19.82
C ASP A 331 -2.05 2.93 -20.15
N GLU A 332 -1.81 1.82 -19.42
CA GLU A 332 -0.65 0.93 -19.67
C GLU A 332 -0.84 -0.07 -20.82
N ASP A 333 -2.08 -0.30 -21.28
CA ASP A 333 -2.38 -1.33 -22.30
C ASP A 333 -2.33 -0.80 -23.75
N GLU A 334 -1.97 0.47 -23.96
CA GLU A 334 -1.90 1.10 -25.29
C GLU A 334 -0.48 1.21 -25.90
N GLU A 335 0.59 0.76 -25.20
CA GLU A 335 1.96 0.66 -25.75
C GLU A 335 2.34 -0.76 -26.22
#